data_AF-A0A1I0MXW4-F1
#
_entry.id   AF-A0A1I0MXW4-F1
#
_cell.length_a   1.000
_cell.length_b   1.000
_cell.length_c   1.000
_cell.angle_alpha   90.00
_cell.angle_beta   90.00
_cell.angle_gamma   90.00
#
_symmetry.space_group_name_H-M   'P 1'
#
loop_
_entity.id
_entity.type
_entity.pdbx_description
1 polymer ?
#
loop_
_entity_poly.entity_id
_entity_poly.type
_entity_poly.pdbx_seq_one_letter_code
_entity_poly.pdbx_strand_id
1 'polypeptide(L)'
;MYYKIVNHFDIECLEDFNQYQLLKTNVIDEKDKLRNFANVIENAKSTIETFDDNYGATRHPGADLGGYVLIFPTIEHTELFLEKIMGQYSLQPECVEFQDILEQDGKMEWVMQIYILSSDYCLVLIFPRKNH
;
A
#
# COMPACT_ATOMS: atom_id res chain seq x y z
N MET A 1 -1.32 -1.85 -12.59
CA MET A 1 -2.42 -2.02 -11.62
C MET A 1 -1.98 -1.50 -10.26
N TYR A 2 -2.93 -1.14 -9.40
CA TYR A 2 -2.70 -0.89 -7.97
C TYR A 2 -3.82 -1.58 -7.19
N TYR A 3 -3.58 -1.86 -5.92
CA TYR A 3 -4.59 -2.40 -5.01
C TYR A 3 -5.15 -1.28 -4.15
N LYS A 4 -6.48 -1.22 -4.04
CA LYS A 4 -7.16 -0.37 -3.07
C LYS A 4 -7.63 -1.24 -1.92
N ILE A 5 -7.03 -1.06 -0.75
CA ILE A 5 -7.29 -1.86 0.44
C ILE A 5 -8.10 -1.00 1.40
N VAL A 6 -9.35 -1.40 1.62
CA VAL A 6 -10.30 -0.65 2.45
C VAL A 6 -10.54 -1.33 3.77
N ASN A 7 -10.40 -2.65 3.93
CA ASN A 7 -10.68 -3.32 5.21
C ASN A 7 -9.88 -4.62 5.35
N HIS A 8 -10.04 -5.31 6.49
CA HIS A 8 -9.34 -6.58 6.73
C HIS A 8 -9.58 -7.62 5.63
N PHE A 9 -10.79 -7.70 5.05
CA PHE A 9 -11.09 -8.67 4.00
C PHE A 9 -10.28 -8.39 2.72
N ASP A 10 -10.13 -7.12 2.34
CA ASP A 10 -9.32 -6.75 1.17
C ASP A 10 -7.84 -7.14 1.35
N ILE A 11 -7.27 -6.93 2.55
CA ILE A 11 -5.87 -7.25 2.81
C ILE A 11 -5.66 -8.78 2.94
N GLU A 12 -6.61 -9.51 3.53
CA GLU A 12 -6.60 -10.99 3.55
C GLU A 12 -6.60 -11.56 2.13
N CYS A 13 -7.45 -11.04 1.24
CA CYS A 13 -7.47 -11.46 -0.16
C CYS A 13 -6.12 -11.23 -0.87
N LEU A 14 -5.44 -10.11 -0.57
CA LEU A 14 -4.12 -9.84 -1.13
C LEU A 14 -3.04 -10.75 -0.53
N GLU A 15 -3.11 -11.03 0.77
CA GLU A 15 -2.23 -11.95 1.48
C GLU A 15 -2.33 -13.36 0.88
N ASP A 16 -3.54 -13.90 0.73
CA ASP A 16 -3.81 -15.21 0.12
C ASP A 16 -3.30 -15.28 -1.32
N PHE A 17 -3.51 -14.22 -2.11
CA PHE A 17 -3.01 -14.15 -3.49
C PHE A 17 -1.48 -14.18 -3.53
N ASN A 18 -0.80 -13.45 -2.63
CA ASN A 18 0.66 -13.46 -2.54
C ASN A 18 1.20 -14.84 -2.14
N GLN A 19 0.59 -15.48 -1.13
CA GLN A 19 0.94 -16.83 -0.69
C GLN A 19 0.76 -17.87 -1.82
N TYR A 20 -0.35 -17.79 -2.56
CA TYR A 20 -0.59 -18.66 -3.70
C TYR A 20 0.49 -18.50 -4.78
N GLN A 21 0.92 -17.27 -5.09
CA GLN A 21 2.00 -17.03 -6.04
C GLN A 21 3.34 -17.59 -5.55
N LEU A 22 3.68 -17.41 -4.26
CA LEU A 22 4.89 -17.98 -3.65
C LEU A 22 4.98 -19.49 -3.80
N LEU A 23 3.85 -20.19 -3.64
CA LEU A 23 3.75 -21.64 -3.81
C LEU A 23 3.87 -22.09 -5.27
N LYS A 24 3.44 -21.25 -6.22
CA LYS A 24 3.42 -21.59 -7.64
C LYS A 24 4.70 -21.28 -8.40
N THR A 25 5.41 -20.21 -8.05
CA THR A 25 6.66 -19.90 -8.73
C THR A 25 7.78 -20.82 -8.24
N ASN A 26 8.72 -21.13 -9.13
CA ASN A 26 9.99 -21.78 -8.79
C ASN A 26 11.19 -20.87 -9.12
N VAL A 27 10.94 -19.65 -9.58
CA VAL A 27 11.97 -18.67 -9.88
C VAL A 27 12.39 -17.99 -8.57
N ILE A 28 13.66 -18.13 -8.20
CA ILE A 28 14.18 -17.64 -6.92
C ILE A 28 13.99 -16.12 -6.78
N ASP A 29 14.33 -15.36 -7.83
CA ASP A 29 14.18 -13.89 -7.85
C ASP A 29 12.71 -13.45 -7.67
N GLU A 30 11.76 -14.18 -8.26
CA GLU A 30 10.34 -13.90 -8.06
C GLU A 30 9.88 -14.25 -6.64
N LYS A 31 10.38 -15.36 -6.07
CA LYS A 31 10.09 -15.70 -4.67
C LYS A 31 10.58 -14.63 -3.71
N ASP A 32 11.77 -14.09 -3.94
CA ASP A 32 12.33 -13.06 -3.06
C ASP A 32 11.53 -11.76 -3.18
N LYS A 33 11.10 -11.36 -4.38
CA LYS A 33 10.17 -10.24 -4.57
C LYS A 33 8.83 -10.44 -3.83
N LEU A 34 8.25 -11.63 -3.93
CA LEU A 34 6.97 -11.95 -3.28
C LEU A 34 7.12 -12.03 -1.74
N ARG A 35 8.28 -12.43 -1.23
CA ARG A 35 8.60 -12.39 0.21
C ARG A 35 8.73 -10.95 0.71
N ASN A 36 9.46 -10.11 0.00
CA ASN A 36 9.55 -8.69 0.34
C ASN A 36 8.16 -8.04 0.29
N PHE A 37 7.34 -8.40 -0.69
CA PHE A 37 5.96 -7.93 -0.77
C PHE A 37 5.07 -8.46 0.36
N ALA A 38 5.36 -9.64 0.94
CA ALA A 38 4.65 -10.13 2.12
C ALA A 38 4.85 -9.22 3.33
N ASN A 39 6.07 -8.75 3.59
CA ASN A 39 6.35 -7.83 4.69
C ASN A 39 5.65 -6.47 4.48
N VAL A 40 5.54 -6.04 3.23
CA VAL A 40 4.75 -4.84 2.85
C VAL A 40 3.27 -5.03 3.16
N ILE A 41 2.72 -6.22 2.86
CA ILE A 41 1.33 -6.58 3.19
C ILE A 41 1.11 -6.58 4.72
N GLU A 42 2.05 -7.08 5.51
CA GLU A 42 1.95 -7.07 6.98
C GLU A 42 1.88 -5.65 7.55
N ASN A 43 2.69 -4.73 7.02
CA ASN A 43 2.64 -3.31 7.41
C ASN A 43 1.31 -2.65 7.00
N ALA A 44 0.82 -2.95 5.79
CA ALA A 44 -0.49 -2.48 5.34
C ALA A 44 -1.62 -3.05 6.22
N LYS A 45 -1.52 -4.30 6.66
CA LYS A 45 -2.48 -4.96 7.54
C LYS A 45 -2.62 -4.23 8.87
N SER A 46 -1.52 -3.86 9.52
CA SER A 46 -1.56 -3.09 10.77
C SER A 46 -2.25 -1.72 10.60
N THR A 47 -2.03 -1.05 9.46
CA THR A 47 -2.72 0.21 9.13
C THR A 47 -4.22 -0.02 8.98
N ILE A 48 -4.62 -1.09 8.28
CA ILE A 48 -6.01 -1.43 8.05
C ILE A 48 -6.71 -1.86 9.33
N GLU A 49 -6.07 -2.63 10.21
CA GLU A 49 -6.59 -2.98 11.54
C GLU A 49 -6.88 -1.71 12.35
N THR A 50 -5.97 -0.73 12.32
CA THR A 50 -6.19 0.57 12.97
C THR A 50 -7.42 1.29 12.41
N PHE A 51 -7.62 1.25 11.09
CA PHE A 51 -8.80 1.87 10.48
C PHE A 51 -10.09 1.09 10.76
N ASP A 52 -10.05 -0.24 10.74
CA ASP A 52 -11.18 -1.11 11.07
C ASP A 52 -11.63 -0.89 12.52
N ASP A 53 -10.69 -0.76 13.47
CA ASP A 53 -10.98 -0.55 14.88
C ASP A 53 -11.60 0.83 15.17
N ASN A 54 -11.14 1.87 14.49
CA ASN A 54 -11.59 3.25 14.75
C ASN A 54 -12.82 3.66 13.91
N TYR A 55 -12.96 3.13 12.69
CA TYR A 55 -13.96 3.57 11.71
C TYR A 55 -14.86 2.45 11.20
N GLY A 56 -14.58 1.20 11.58
CA GLY A 56 -15.37 0.03 11.21
C GLY A 56 -14.89 -0.67 9.94
N ALA A 57 -14.88 -2.00 9.96
CA ALA A 57 -14.47 -2.85 8.84
C ALA A 57 -15.41 -2.77 7.61
N THR A 58 -16.65 -2.30 7.78
CA THR A 58 -17.62 -2.14 6.69
C THR A 58 -17.61 -0.75 6.07
N ARG A 59 -16.60 0.08 6.37
CA ARG A 59 -16.52 1.47 5.87
C ARG A 59 -16.47 1.50 4.34
N HIS A 60 -17.18 2.48 3.77
CA HIS A 60 -17.15 2.80 2.37
C HIS A 60 -16.15 3.93 2.11
N PRO A 61 -15.15 3.72 1.25
CA PRO A 61 -14.01 4.64 1.13
C PRO A 61 -14.36 6.01 0.55
N GLY A 62 -15.56 6.17 -0.03
CA GLY A 62 -16.03 7.46 -0.57
C GLY A 62 -17.15 8.11 0.23
N ALA A 63 -17.62 7.48 1.31
CA ALA A 63 -18.77 7.98 2.09
C ALA A 63 -18.49 8.04 3.59
N ASP A 64 -17.59 7.18 4.09
CA ASP A 64 -17.24 7.09 5.50
C ASP A 64 -15.85 7.68 5.78
N LEU A 65 -15.55 7.85 7.07
CA LEU A 65 -14.27 8.33 7.59
C LEU A 65 -13.19 7.22 7.61
N GLY A 66 -11.99 7.57 8.08
CA GLY A 66 -10.80 6.72 8.19
C GLY A 66 -9.91 6.76 6.96
N GLY A 67 -10.50 6.54 5.79
CA GLY A 67 -9.78 6.47 4.51
C GLY A 67 -9.32 5.06 4.17
N TYR A 68 -8.23 4.93 3.40
CA TYR A 68 -7.79 3.63 2.85
C TYR A 68 -6.32 3.63 2.40
N VAL A 69 -5.81 2.44 2.10
CA VAL A 69 -4.45 2.21 1.62
C VAL A 69 -4.44 1.92 0.11
N LEU A 70 -3.50 2.51 -0.62
CA LEU A 70 -3.18 2.17 -2.00
C LEU A 70 -1.80 1.52 -2.09
N ILE A 71 -1.74 0.33 -2.67
CA ILE A 71 -0.49 -0.42 -2.85
C ILE A 71 -0.17 -0.54 -4.34
N PHE A 72 0.98 -0.03 -4.76
CA PHE A 72 1.49 -0.19 -6.12
C PHE A 72 2.49 -1.35 -6.15
N PRO A 73 2.22 -2.47 -6.84
CA PRO A 73 3.02 -3.68 -6.68
C PRO A 73 4.41 -3.62 -7.33
N THR A 74 4.62 -2.68 -8.26
CA THR A 74 5.89 -2.57 -8.99
C THR A 74 6.24 -1.11 -9.28
N ILE A 75 7.51 -0.86 -9.63
CA ILE A 75 7.99 0.48 -9.98
C ILE A 75 7.25 0.99 -11.23
N GLU A 76 7.05 0.15 -12.24
CA GLU A 76 6.37 0.54 -13.47
C GLU A 76 4.92 0.96 -13.20
N HIS A 77 4.24 0.29 -12.28
CA HIS A 77 2.91 0.69 -11.85
C HIS A 77 2.92 1.99 -11.04
N THR A 78 3.94 2.20 -10.21
CA THR A 78 4.12 3.45 -9.48
C THR A 78 4.28 4.61 -10.46
N GLU A 79 5.22 4.50 -11.40
CA GLU A 79 5.47 5.49 -12.45
C GLU A 79 4.21 5.78 -13.29
N LEU A 80 3.39 4.76 -13.56
CA LEU A 80 2.19 4.90 -14.38
C LEU A 80 1.00 5.55 -13.65
N PHE A 81 0.82 5.28 -12.35
CA PHE A 81 -0.41 5.62 -11.63
C PHE A 81 -0.25 6.67 -10.54
N LEU A 82 0.95 6.83 -9.97
CA LEU A 82 1.16 7.69 -8.79
C LEU A 82 0.79 9.15 -9.08
N GLU A 83 1.31 9.73 -10.17
CA GLU A 83 1.02 11.12 -10.54
C GLU A 83 -0.48 11.36 -10.74
N LYS A 84 -1.18 10.42 -11.39
CA LYS A 84 -2.63 10.49 -11.59
C LYS A 84 -3.39 10.47 -10.26
N ILE A 85 -2.99 9.62 -9.32
CA ILE A 85 -3.62 9.53 -8.01
C ILE A 85 -3.33 10.80 -7.20
N MET A 86 -2.09 11.28 -7.18
CA MET A 86 -1.75 12.54 -6.51
C MET A 86 -2.58 13.70 -7.06
N GLY A 87 -2.70 13.81 -8.38
CA GLY A 87 -3.55 14.82 -9.02
C GLY A 87 -5.03 14.71 -8.65
N GLN A 88 -5.59 13.49 -8.58
CA GLN A 88 -6.99 13.28 -8.17
C GLN A 88 -7.28 13.81 -6.75
N TYR A 89 -6.32 13.67 -5.83
CA TYR A 89 -6.45 14.12 -4.45
C TYR A 89 -5.84 15.52 -4.21
N SER A 90 -5.38 16.20 -5.26
CA SER A 90 -4.65 17.47 -5.18
C SER A 90 -3.45 17.43 -4.23
N LEU A 91 -2.78 16.28 -4.15
CA LEU A 91 -1.63 16.06 -3.27
C LEU A 91 -0.35 16.61 -3.89
N GLN A 92 0.50 17.18 -3.04
CA GLN A 92 1.85 17.59 -3.37
C GLN A 92 2.84 16.73 -2.56
N PRO A 93 4.02 16.38 -3.10
CA PRO A 93 5.03 15.60 -2.37
C PRO A 93 5.40 16.20 -1.01
N GLU A 94 5.30 17.51 -0.85
CA GLU A 94 5.62 18.25 0.36
C GLU A 94 4.53 18.15 1.44
N CYS A 95 3.32 17.67 1.08
CA CYS A 95 2.20 17.47 2.00
C CYS A 95 2.18 16.07 2.63
N VAL A 96 3.28 15.31 2.49
CA VAL A 96 3.45 14.06 3.23
C VAL A 96 3.53 14.36 4.72
N GLU A 97 2.62 13.78 5.49
CA GLU A 97 2.58 13.93 6.94
C GLU A 97 3.53 12.94 7.63
N PHE A 98 3.65 11.74 7.05
CA PHE A 98 4.55 10.71 7.55
C PHE A 98 5.08 9.88 6.39
N GLN A 99 6.36 9.51 6.46
CA GLN A 99 7.00 8.62 5.51
C GLN A 99 7.85 7.59 6.24
N ASP A 100 7.80 6.35 5.77
CA ASP A 100 8.65 5.27 6.25
C ASP A 100 9.14 4.37 5.12
N ILE A 101 10.23 3.65 5.37
CA ILE A 101 10.76 2.60 4.49
C ILE A 101 10.36 1.26 5.11
N LEU A 102 9.40 0.57 4.49
CA LEU A 102 8.86 -0.70 4.99
C LEU A 102 9.81 -1.85 4.72
N GLU A 103 10.45 -1.84 3.56
CA GLU A 103 11.37 -2.87 3.10
C GLU A 103 12.41 -2.26 2.16
N GLN A 104 13.63 -2.79 2.18
CA GLN A 104 14.66 -2.36 1.25
C GLN A 104 15.57 -3.53 0.86
N ASP A 105 15.89 -3.61 -0.42
CA ASP A 105 17.00 -4.38 -0.93
C ASP A 105 18.02 -3.44 -1.58
N GLY A 106 19.17 -3.96 -2.04
CA GLY A 106 20.22 -3.12 -2.62
C GLY A 106 19.84 -2.38 -3.92
N LYS A 107 18.65 -2.62 -4.48
CA LYS A 107 18.19 -2.03 -5.75
C LYS A 107 16.91 -1.19 -5.59
N MET A 108 16.08 -1.50 -4.60
CA MET A 108 14.74 -0.96 -4.46
C MET A 108 14.34 -0.86 -2.98
N GLU A 109 13.57 0.16 -2.66
CA GLU A 109 12.92 0.33 -1.36
C GLU A 109 11.41 0.49 -1.52
N TRP A 110 10.66 -0.09 -0.60
CA TRP A 110 9.22 0.10 -0.43
C TRP A 110 8.98 1.23 0.55
N VAL A 111 8.29 2.25 0.07
CA VAL A 111 8.00 3.46 0.83
C VAL A 111 6.52 3.48 1.19
N MET A 112 6.23 3.79 2.45
CA MET A 112 4.91 4.20 2.90
C MET A 112 4.88 5.72 3.02
N GLN A 113 3.82 6.35 2.53
CA GLN A 113 3.52 7.77 2.74
C GLN A 113 2.08 7.92 3.23
N ILE A 114 1.89 8.76 4.24
CA ILE A 114 0.56 9.11 4.76
C ILE A 114 0.27 10.57 4.41
N TYR A 115 -0.90 10.78 3.81
CA TYR A 115 -1.47 12.10 3.54
C TYR A 115 -2.76 12.26 4.32
N ILE A 116 -2.88 13.31 5.12
CA ILE A 116 -4.12 13.67 5.81
C ILE A 116 -4.95 14.54 4.86
N LEU A 117 -6.13 14.05 4.46
CA LEU A 117 -7.03 14.78 3.56
C LEU A 117 -8.06 15.62 4.33
N SER A 118 -8.41 15.18 5.54
CA SER A 118 -9.23 15.90 6.52
C SER A 118 -8.96 15.35 7.91
N SER A 119 -9.55 15.94 8.97
CA SER A 119 -9.29 15.56 10.36
C SER A 119 -9.39 14.06 10.65
N ASP A 120 -10.32 13.36 9.99
CA ASP A 120 -10.62 11.94 10.20
C ASP A 120 -10.52 11.15 8.89
N TYR A 121 -9.76 11.63 7.90
CA TYR A 121 -9.61 10.93 6.62
C TYR A 121 -8.18 11.03 6.11
N CYS A 122 -7.55 9.88 5.90
CA CYS A 122 -6.20 9.82 5.35
C CYS A 122 -6.08 8.86 4.15
N LEU A 123 -5.13 9.19 3.27
CA LEU A 123 -4.72 8.33 2.18
C LEU A 123 -3.32 7.81 2.47
N VAL A 124 -3.18 6.50 2.55
CA VAL A 124 -1.88 5.84 2.71
C VAL A 124 -1.44 5.30 1.36
N LEU A 125 -0.29 5.73 0.88
CA LEU A 125 0.34 5.23 -0.34
C LEU A 125 1.49 4.32 0.03
N ILE A 126 1.54 3.13 -0.57
CA ILE A 126 2.64 2.18 -0.41
C ILE A 126 3.15 1.81 -1.80
N PHE A 127 4.40 2.10 -2.09
CA PHE A 127 4.97 1.88 -3.42
C PHE A 127 6.47 1.61 -3.39
N PRO A 128 7.00 0.83 -4.34
CA PRO A 128 8.43 0.66 -4.52
C PRO A 128 9.02 1.82 -5.34
N ARG A 129 10.26 2.18 -5.03
CA ARG A 129 11.11 3.03 -5.87
C ARG A 129 12.53 2.50 -5.93
N LYS A 130 13.27 2.88 -6.97
CA LYS A 130 14.70 2.53 -7.08
C LYS A 130 15.50 3.26 -6.00
N ASN A 131 16.52 2.60 -5.46
CA ASN A 131 17.50 3.27 -4.62
C ASN A 131 18.30 4.26 -5.47
N HIS A 132 18.57 5.44 -4.92
CA HIS A 132 19.43 6.46 -5.54
C HIS A 132 20.91 6.17 -5.31
#